data_AF-A0A6G0W178-F1
#
_entry.id   AF-A0A6G0W178-F1
#
_cell.length_a   1.000
_cell.length_b   1.000
_cell.length_c   1.000
_cell.angle_alpha   90.00
_cell.angle_beta   90.00
_cell.angle_gamma   90.00
#
_symmetry.space_group_name_H-M   'P 1'
#
loop_
_entity.id
_entity.type
_entity.pdbx_description
1 polymer ?
#
loop_
_entity_poly.entity_id
_entity_poly.type
_entity_poly.pdbx_seq_one_letter_code
_entity_poly.pdbx_strand_id
1 'polypeptide(L)'
;MSMCTYTYNFIMPSQTCVVNTCKNRTDVKHRFPKEPHLFDVWVSKCYNKKLNNLSMIEAYEKYVICDMHFEPKFKILGTKWLNKEAIPSLLISLGIGFVCNKRWHITDL
;
A
#
# COMPACT_ATOMS: atom_id res chain seq x y z
N MET A 1 35.39 18.64 -20.51
CA MET A 1 34.99 17.43 -19.77
C MET A 1 33.48 17.36 -19.74
N SER A 2 32.89 16.42 -20.49
CA SER A 2 31.45 16.22 -20.57
C SER A 2 30.99 15.50 -19.30
N MET A 3 30.14 16.14 -18.49
CA MET A 3 29.54 15.49 -17.33
C MET A 3 28.32 14.72 -17.80
N CYS A 4 28.41 13.39 -17.82
CA CYS A 4 27.27 12.50 -17.94
C CYS A 4 26.38 12.72 -16.71
N THR A 5 25.35 13.56 -16.84
CA THR A 5 24.31 13.66 -15.81
C THR A 5 23.52 12.37 -15.82
N TYR A 6 23.90 11.45 -14.94
CA TYR A 6 23.07 10.33 -14.55
C TYR A 6 21.79 10.94 -13.96
N THR A 7 20.76 11.12 -14.77
CA THR A 7 19.43 11.39 -14.26
C THR A 7 19.06 10.14 -13.48
N TYR A 8 19.28 10.18 -12.16
CA TYR A 8 18.50 9.39 -11.25
C TYR A 8 17.06 9.83 -11.51
N ASN A 9 16.42 9.13 -12.45
CA ASN A 9 14.98 9.19 -12.65
C ASN A 9 14.40 8.64 -11.36
N PHE A 10 14.25 9.51 -10.38
CA PHE A 10 13.59 9.19 -9.14
C PHE A 10 12.12 9.04 -9.49
N ILE A 11 11.75 7.83 -9.94
CA ILE A 11 10.38 7.52 -10.32
C ILE A 11 9.55 7.64 -9.05
N MET A 12 8.84 8.76 -8.95
CA MET A 12 7.87 8.99 -7.88
C MET A 12 6.69 8.06 -8.17
N PRO A 13 6.37 7.13 -7.24
CA PRO A 13 5.22 6.27 -7.44
C PRO A 13 3.94 7.10 -7.43
N SER A 14 2.86 6.52 -7.93
CA SER A 14 1.56 7.18 -7.97
C SER A 14 1.18 7.77 -6.61
N GLN A 15 0.58 8.96 -6.63
CA GLN A 15 -0.02 9.56 -5.43
C GLN A 15 -1.38 8.95 -5.09
N THR A 16 -1.91 8.06 -5.95
CA THR A 16 -3.21 7.40 -5.76
C THR A 16 -3.04 5.94 -5.40
N CYS A 17 -3.91 5.46 -4.52
CA CYS A 17 -3.94 4.05 -4.15
C CYS A 17 -4.36 3.19 -5.36
N VAL A 18 -3.66 2.07 -5.56
CA VAL A 18 -3.98 1.12 -6.63
C VAL A 18 -5.15 0.20 -6.31
N VAL A 19 -5.56 0.07 -5.05
CA VAL A 19 -6.70 -0.78 -4.67
C VAL A 19 -7.95 -0.28 -5.39
N ASN A 20 -8.67 -1.20 -6.03
CA ASN A 20 -9.86 -0.87 -6.79
C ASN A 20 -10.87 -0.12 -5.91
N THR A 21 -11.45 0.96 -6.44
CA THR A 21 -12.40 1.87 -5.74
C THR A 21 -11.86 2.67 -4.54
N CYS A 22 -10.57 2.57 -4.18
CA CYS A 22 -10.02 3.36 -3.09
C CYS A 22 -9.95 4.85 -3.46
N LYS A 23 -10.55 5.70 -2.62
CA LYS A 23 -10.56 7.17 -2.78
C LYS A 23 -9.67 7.89 -1.77
N ASN A 24 -8.95 7.15 -0.94
CA ASN A 24 -8.10 7.71 0.09
C ASN A 24 -6.86 8.37 -0.53
N ARG A 25 -6.57 9.59 -0.08
CA ARG A 25 -5.44 10.40 -0.57
C ARG A 25 -4.44 10.79 0.53
N THR A 26 -4.88 10.70 1.79
CA THR A 26 -4.21 11.30 2.95
C THR A 26 -3.37 10.30 3.75
N ASP A 27 -3.71 9.02 3.75
CA ASP A 27 -2.93 8.04 4.52
C ASP A 27 -1.53 7.82 3.95
N VAL A 28 -0.67 7.29 4.82
CA VAL A 28 0.63 6.73 4.45
C VAL A 28 0.45 5.71 3.33
N LYS A 29 1.37 5.71 2.38
CA LYS A 29 1.32 4.86 1.20
C LYS A 29 2.51 3.92 1.20
N HIS A 30 2.25 2.64 0.99
CA HIS A 30 3.23 1.57 0.98
C HIS A 30 3.45 1.08 -0.44
N ARG A 31 4.71 0.84 -0.80
CA ARG A 31 5.07 0.23 -2.08
C ARG A 31 4.88 -1.28 -1.99
N PHE A 32 4.80 -1.92 -3.16
CA PHE A 32 4.74 -3.37 -3.24
C PHE A 32 5.98 -4.03 -2.59
N PRO A 33 5.85 -5.26 -2.06
CA PRO A 33 6.97 -6.04 -1.57
C PRO A 33 7.90 -6.44 -2.74
N LYS A 34 9.16 -6.74 -2.41
CA LYS A 34 10.14 -7.25 -3.39
C LYS A 34 10.14 -8.79 -3.44
N GLU A 35 9.44 -9.40 -2.51
CA GLU A 35 9.28 -10.84 -2.35
C GLU A 35 8.16 -11.34 -3.28
N PRO A 36 8.44 -12.29 -4.20
CA PRO A 36 7.46 -12.76 -5.19
C PRO A 36 6.15 -13.28 -4.60
N HIS A 37 6.24 -14.12 -3.57
CA HIS A 37 5.07 -14.72 -2.94
C HIS A 37 4.14 -13.67 -2.31
N LEU A 38 4.68 -12.63 -1.67
CA LEU A 38 3.91 -11.53 -1.10
C LEU A 38 3.36 -10.61 -2.20
N PHE A 39 4.13 -10.40 -3.27
CA PHE A 39 3.71 -9.60 -4.41
C PHE A 39 2.42 -10.14 -5.04
N ASP A 40 2.36 -11.44 -5.31
CA ASP A 40 1.17 -12.08 -5.88
C ASP A 40 -0.05 -11.97 -4.96
N VAL A 41 0.17 -12.09 -3.65
CA VAL A 41 -0.89 -11.88 -2.65
C VAL A 41 -1.39 -10.43 -2.68
N TRP A 42 -0.49 -9.45 -2.74
CA TRP A 42 -0.88 -8.03 -2.82
C TRP A 42 -1.67 -7.72 -4.10
N VAL A 43 -1.21 -8.22 -5.24
CA VAL A 43 -1.89 -8.04 -6.54
C VAL A 43 -3.29 -8.64 -6.52
N SER A 44 -3.43 -9.88 -6.05
CA SER A 44 -4.73 -10.57 -5.98
C SER A 44 -5.72 -9.86 -5.05
N LYS A 45 -5.24 -9.28 -3.94
CA LYS A 45 -6.06 -8.55 -2.96
C LYS A 45 -6.43 -7.12 -3.37
N CYS A 46 -5.74 -6.53 -4.34
CA CYS A 46 -6.07 -5.20 -4.84
C CYS A 46 -7.31 -5.18 -5.75
N TYR A 47 -7.69 -6.33 -6.32
CA TYR A 47 -8.79 -6.48 -7.29
C TYR A 47 -8.74 -5.46 -8.43
N ASN A 48 -7.55 -5.04 -8.85
CA ASN A 48 -7.35 -4.05 -9.90
C ASN A 48 -6.69 -4.71 -11.13
N LYS A 49 -7.44 -4.78 -12.23
CA LYS A 49 -6.98 -5.36 -13.51
C LYS A 49 -5.72 -4.68 -14.06
N LYS A 50 -5.42 -3.44 -13.65
CA LYS A 50 -4.18 -2.73 -14.03
C LYS A 50 -2.92 -3.43 -13.55
N LEU A 51 -3.01 -4.27 -12.51
CA LEU A 51 -1.86 -4.97 -11.93
C LEU A 51 -1.56 -6.32 -12.61
N ASN A 52 -2.52 -6.88 -13.35
CA ASN A 52 -2.42 -8.26 -13.88
C ASN A 52 -1.31 -8.44 -14.92
N ASN A 53 -0.88 -7.37 -15.60
CA ASN A 53 0.11 -7.43 -16.68
C ASN A 53 1.41 -6.69 -16.33
N LEU A 54 1.63 -6.36 -15.05
CA LEU A 54 2.81 -5.62 -14.62
C LEU A 54 3.86 -6.55 -14.05
N SER A 55 5.12 -6.23 -14.34
CA SER A 55 6.24 -6.82 -13.60
C SER A 55 6.28 -6.28 -12.17
N MET A 56 6.88 -7.04 -11.25
CA MET A 56 7.08 -6.62 -9.86
C MET A 56 7.83 -5.29 -9.74
N ILE A 57 8.84 -5.09 -10.59
CA ILE A 57 9.62 -3.85 -10.64
C ILE A 57 8.71 -2.68 -11.01
N GLU A 58 7.93 -2.82 -12.07
CA GLU A 58 6.99 -1.77 -12.49
C GLU A 58 5.92 -1.49 -11.44
N ALA A 59 5.41 -2.52 -10.79
CA ALA A 59 4.43 -2.36 -9.73
C ALA A 59 5.02 -1.64 -8.51
N TYR A 60 6.25 -1.99 -8.12
CA TYR A 60 7.01 -1.32 -7.05
C TYR A 60 7.27 0.16 -7.34
N GLU A 61 7.58 0.49 -8.61
CA GLU A 61 7.93 1.85 -9.02
C GLU A 61 6.71 2.73 -9.27
N LYS A 62 5.62 2.18 -9.82
CA LYS A 62 4.47 2.97 -10.30
C LYS A 62 3.31 3.01 -9.32
N TYR A 63 3.15 2.02 -8.43
CA TYR A 63 1.93 1.84 -7.65
C TYR A 63 2.16 1.75 -6.14
N VAL A 64 1.13 2.15 -5.39
CA VAL A 64 1.13 2.16 -3.93
C VAL A 64 -0.22 1.76 -3.35
N ILE A 65 -0.21 1.28 -2.11
CA ILE A 65 -1.39 0.91 -1.33
C ILE A 65 -1.44 1.77 -0.07
N CYS A 66 -2.62 2.32 0.26
CA CYS A 66 -2.80 3.09 1.49
C CYS A 66 -2.72 2.20 2.74
N ASP A 67 -2.19 2.77 3.82
CA ASP A 67 -2.03 2.13 5.12
C ASP A 67 -3.33 1.60 5.72
N MET A 68 -4.48 2.18 5.36
CA MET A 68 -5.80 1.71 5.78
C MET A 68 -6.14 0.28 5.30
N HIS A 69 -5.45 -0.22 4.28
CA HIS A 69 -5.67 -1.58 3.74
C HIS A 69 -4.96 -2.67 4.55
N PHE A 70 -4.10 -2.27 5.49
CA PHE A 70 -3.35 -3.18 6.35
C PHE A 70 -3.93 -3.17 7.76
N GLU A 71 -4.10 -4.36 8.34
CA GLU A 71 -4.51 -4.48 9.74
C GLU A 71 -3.45 -3.86 10.67
N PRO A 72 -3.86 -3.26 11.80
CA PRO A 72 -2.94 -2.67 12.77
C PRO A 72 -1.86 -3.65 13.27
N LYS A 73 -2.17 -4.95 13.36
CA LYS A 73 -1.23 -6.00 13.78
C LYS A 73 0.00 -6.13 12.86
N PHE A 74 -0.12 -5.70 11.60
CA PHE A 74 0.97 -5.72 10.63
C PHE A 74 1.77 -4.42 10.63
N LYS A 75 1.38 -3.42 11.42
CA LYS A 75 2.04 -2.11 11.49
C LYS A 75 3.05 -2.10 12.63
N ILE A 76 4.25 -1.62 12.35
CA ILE A 76 5.29 -1.50 13.36
C ILE A 76 5.07 -0.20 14.13
N LEU A 77 4.78 -0.30 15.43
CA LEU A 77 4.49 0.83 16.31
C LEU A 77 5.58 1.90 16.24
N GLY A 78 5.17 3.16 16.16
CA GLY A 78 6.08 4.31 16.07
C GLY A 78 6.75 4.50 14.70
N THR A 79 6.46 3.65 13.71
CA THR A 79 7.02 3.77 12.36
C THR A 79 5.94 3.80 11.29
N LYS A 80 6.33 4.21 10.08
CA LYS A 80 5.50 4.10 8.86
C LYS A 80 5.73 2.77 8.13
N TRP A 81 6.24 1.74 8.81
CA TRP A 81 6.69 0.51 8.19
C TRP A 81 5.73 -0.63 8.50
N LEU A 82 5.60 -1.54 7.54
CA LEU A 82 4.85 -2.77 7.67
C LEU A 82 5.79 -3.92 8.05
N ASN A 83 5.25 -4.89 8.77
CA ASN A 83 5.92 -6.17 8.99
C ASN A 83 6.16 -6.86 7.63
N LYS A 84 7.20 -7.70 7.55
CA LYS A 84 7.57 -8.43 6.34
C LYS A 84 6.45 -9.33 5.82
N GLU A 85 5.57 -9.80 6.70
CA GLU A 85 4.42 -10.65 6.34
C GLU A 85 3.12 -9.86 6.15
N ALA A 86 3.20 -8.52 6.09
CA ALA A 86 2.03 -7.70 5.92
C ALA A 86 1.36 -7.95 4.57
N ILE A 87 0.06 -8.25 4.63
CA ILE A 87 -0.78 -8.41 3.46
C ILE A 87 -1.95 -7.41 3.53
N PRO A 88 -2.38 -6.85 2.40
CA PRO A 88 -3.57 -6.01 2.35
C PRO A 88 -4.80 -6.90 2.58
N SER A 89 -5.24 -6.99 3.83
CA SER A 89 -6.37 -7.84 4.25
C SER A 89 -7.70 -7.08 4.30
N LEU A 90 -7.68 -5.74 4.33
CA LEU A 90 -8.90 -4.92 4.35
C LEU A 90 -9.42 -4.61 2.94
N LEU A 91 -10.34 -5.46 2.49
CA LEU A 91 -11.27 -5.21 1.38
C LEU A 91 -12.29 -4.14 1.80
N ILE A 92 -12.00 -2.87 1.52
CA ILE A 92 -12.94 -1.76 1.82
C ILE A 92 -14.05 -1.63 0.77
N SER A 93 -14.04 -2.42 -0.30
CA SER A 93 -15.03 -2.34 -1.37
C SER A 93 -16.11 -3.41 -1.24
N LEU A 94 -17.07 -3.18 -0.35
CA LEU A 94 -18.44 -3.69 -0.50
C LEU A 94 -19.48 -2.75 0.11
N GLY A 95 -19.22 -1.44 0.28
CA GLY A 95 -20.22 -0.51 0.83
C GLY A 95 -20.73 -0.85 2.24
N ILE A 96 -20.17 -1.89 2.88
CA ILE A 96 -20.36 -2.24 4.28
C ILE A 96 -19.27 -1.47 5.00
N GLY A 97 -19.63 -0.30 5.52
CA GLY A 97 -18.72 0.52 6.29
C GLY A 97 -18.24 -0.25 7.51
N PHE A 98 -17.03 -0.80 7.47
CA PHE A 98 -16.20 -0.81 8.67
C PHE A 98 -15.58 0.58 8.76
N VAL A 99 -16.40 1.52 9.24
CA VAL A 99 -15.91 2.74 9.86
C VAL A 99 -14.97 2.25 10.96
N CYS A 100 -13.66 2.27 10.69
CA CYS A 100 -12.66 2.27 11.76
C CYS A 100 -12.96 3.53 12.56
N ASN A 101 -13.74 3.33 13.62
CA ASN A 101 -14.10 4.36 14.58
C ASN A 101 -12.80 4.73 15.30
N LYS A 102 -12.09 5.72 14.79
CA LYS A 102 -11.07 6.41 15.58
C LYS A 102 -11.81 7.18 16.68
N ARG A 103 -12.15 6.52 17.80
CA ARG A 103 -12.73 7.23 18.95
C ARG A 103 -12.51 6.55 20.32
N TRP A 104 -11.43 7.03 20.97
CA TRP A 104 -11.09 7.20 22.41
C TRP A 104 -11.01 6.02 23.40
N HIS A 105 -9.86 6.00 24.08
CA HIS A 105 -9.63 5.80 25.52
C HIS A 105 -10.31 4.62 26.21
N ILE A 106 -9.49 3.63 26.55
CA ILE A 106 -9.75 2.79 27.71
C ILE A 106 -9.25 3.58 28.93
N THR A 107 -10.16 4.30 29.57
CA THR A 107 -10.14 4.47 31.03
C THR A 107 -11.44 3.88 31.56
N ASP A 108 -11.33 3.30 32.77
CA ASP A 108 -12.37 2.72 33.63
C ASP A 108 -12.51 1.18 33.61
N LEU A 109 -11.67 0.55 34.44
CA LEU A 109 -12.05 -0.33 35.56
C LEU A 109 -10.98 -0.23 36.66
#